data_AF-A0A149VIT2-F1
#
_entry.id   AF-A0A149VIT2-F1
#
_cell.length_a   1.000
_cell.length_b   1.000
_cell.length_c   1.000
_cell.angle_alpha   90.00
_cell.angle_beta   90.00
_cell.angle_gamma   90.00
#
_symmetry.space_group_name_H-M   'P 1'
#
loop_
_entity.id
_entity.type
_entity.pdbx_description
1 polymer ?
#
loop_
_entity_poly.entity_id
_entity_poly.type
_entity_poly.pdbx_seq_one_letter_code
_entity_poly.pdbx_strand_id
1 'polypeptide(L)'
;RRRQLAVGTTLEELEAILHPMVETGTEAIGSMGDDTPLAVLSPRFRGLSHYFRQGFSQVTNPPIDSLRESRVMSLATRLGNLGNILDQSAEQCEMLQLPSPVLTSGEYEALRNFCGTSGCLIDCSFPAKEGEAGLREAIARIRREAEESVRGGCTHVFLTDENQSPDRAYIPMILATAAVHTHLV
;
A
#
# COMPACT_ATOMS: atom_id res chain seq x y z
N ARG A 1 7.88 13.30 13.84
CA ARG A 1 8.40 12.63 15.05
C ARG A 1 7.40 11.66 15.70
N ARG A 2 6.23 12.06 16.21
CA ARG A 2 5.30 11.12 16.89
C ARG A 2 4.78 10.00 15.97
N ARG A 3 4.38 10.32 14.74
CA ARG A 3 3.94 9.32 13.73
C ARG A 3 5.05 8.34 13.33
N GLN A 4 6.27 8.85 13.13
CA GLN A 4 7.47 8.03 12.91
C GLN A 4 7.70 7.04 14.07
N LEU A 5 7.61 7.51 15.32
CA LEU A 5 7.73 6.64 16.49
C LEU A 5 6.61 5.58 16.55
N ALA A 6 5.38 5.93 16.16
CA ALA A 6 4.24 5.01 16.18
C ALA A 6 4.43 3.82 15.24
N VAL A 7 5.13 4.01 14.12
CA VAL A 7 5.47 2.95 13.16
C VAL A 7 6.87 2.37 13.36
N GLY A 8 7.57 2.76 14.44
CA GLY A 8 8.89 2.24 14.78
C GLY A 8 10.05 2.80 13.97
N THR A 9 9.86 3.90 13.22
CA THR A 9 10.92 4.50 12.41
C THR A 9 12.06 5.04 13.29
N THR A 10 13.29 4.66 12.95
CA THR A 10 14.52 5.05 13.66
C THR A 10 15.33 6.10 12.89
N LEU A 11 16.27 6.76 13.58
CA LEU A 11 17.21 7.67 12.93
C LEU A 11 18.10 6.94 11.92
N GLU A 12 18.53 5.72 12.27
CA GLU A 12 19.33 4.86 11.39
C GLU A 12 18.59 4.57 10.08
N GLU A 13 17.30 4.25 10.11
CA GLU A 13 16.51 4.07 8.88
C GLU A 13 16.39 5.36 8.06
N LEU A 14 16.28 6.52 8.71
CA LEU A 14 16.22 7.80 7.98
C LEU A 14 17.54 8.14 7.30
N GLU A 15 18.67 7.91 7.98
CA GLU A 15 20.01 8.24 7.47
C GLU A 15 20.54 7.18 6.49
N ALA A 16 20.39 5.89 6.80
CA ALA A 16 20.96 4.81 6.00
C ALA A 16 20.08 4.39 4.82
N ILE A 17 18.75 4.53 4.93
CA ILE A 17 17.81 4.07 3.88
C ILE A 17 17.18 5.25 3.15
N LEU A 18 16.50 6.15 3.86
CA LEU A 18 15.73 7.21 3.20
C LEU A 18 16.62 8.29 2.57
N HIS A 19 17.70 8.68 3.23
CA HIS A 19 18.57 9.76 2.73
C HIS A 19 19.20 9.45 1.36
N PRO A 20 19.82 8.27 1.12
CA PRO A 20 20.32 7.91 -0.20
C PRO A 20 19.23 7.92 -1.29
N MET A 21 18.03 7.42 -0.99
CA MET A 21 16.91 7.42 -1.95
C MET A 21 16.58 8.82 -2.46
N VAL A 22 16.71 9.84 -1.61
CA VAL A 22 16.44 11.24 -1.97
C VAL A 22 17.64 11.88 -2.65
N GLU A 23 18.85 11.66 -2.15
CA GLU A 23 20.05 12.32 -2.65
C GLU A 23 20.51 11.78 -4.01
N THR A 24 20.54 10.45 -4.17
CA THR A 24 21.08 9.79 -5.37
C THR A 24 20.01 9.22 -6.28
N GLY A 25 18.77 9.11 -5.82
CA GLY A 25 17.68 8.48 -6.57
C GLY A 25 17.82 6.95 -6.68
N THR A 26 18.63 6.33 -5.82
CA THR A 26 18.87 4.89 -5.78
C THR A 26 18.62 4.34 -4.38
N GLU A 27 18.30 3.05 -4.27
CA GLU A 27 18.20 2.40 -2.97
C GLU A 27 19.56 2.31 -2.26
N ALA A 28 19.52 2.14 -0.94
CA ALA A 28 20.72 1.96 -0.14
C ALA A 28 21.41 0.63 -0.44
N ILE A 29 22.73 0.65 -0.63
CA ILE A 29 23.55 -0.55 -0.82
C ILE A 29 24.28 -0.87 0.49
N GLY A 30 24.09 -2.09 0.99
CA GLY A 30 24.77 -2.63 2.16
C GLY A 30 25.64 -3.84 1.83
N SER A 31 26.23 -4.44 2.86
CA SER A 31 27.01 -5.68 2.77
C SER A 31 26.77 -6.55 4.01
N MET A 32 27.29 -7.78 3.99
CA MET A 32 27.06 -8.82 5.01
C MET A 32 25.62 -9.37 4.98
N GLY A 33 25.39 -10.47 5.72
CA GLY A 33 24.06 -11.08 5.86
C GLY A 33 23.23 -10.42 6.95
N ASP A 34 21.91 -10.62 6.89
CA ASP A 34 20.98 -10.22 7.96
C ASP A 34 21.12 -11.18 9.16
N ASP A 35 21.80 -10.71 10.21
CA ASP A 35 21.97 -11.43 11.48
C ASP A 35 20.88 -11.09 12.51
N THR A 36 19.89 -10.27 12.13
CA THR A 36 18.82 -9.89 13.04
C THR A 36 17.83 -11.04 13.27
N PRO A 37 17.18 -11.12 14.45
CA PRO A 37 16.18 -12.13 14.69
C PRO A 37 15.03 -12.04 13.67
N LEU A 38 14.46 -13.20 13.32
CA LEU A 38 13.18 -13.24 12.60
C LEU A 38 12.16 -12.33 13.29
N ALA A 39 11.31 -11.66 12.53
CA ALA A 39 10.41 -10.63 13.05
C ALA A 39 9.58 -11.10 14.26
N VAL A 40 9.10 -12.35 14.22
CA VAL A 40 8.32 -12.98 15.30
C VAL A 40 9.12 -13.22 16.59
N LEU A 41 10.44 -13.33 16.49
CA LEU A 41 11.37 -13.51 17.62
C LEU A 41 11.99 -12.18 18.07
N SER A 42 11.68 -11.08 17.39
CA SER A 42 12.27 -9.79 17.70
C SER A 42 11.71 -9.23 19.01
N PRO A 43 12.56 -8.72 19.92
CA PRO A 43 12.10 -8.03 21.13
C PRO A 43 11.62 -6.59 20.83
N ARG A 44 11.78 -6.11 19.59
CA ARG A 44 11.39 -4.78 19.14
C ARG A 44 10.20 -4.86 18.21
N PHE A 45 9.43 -3.77 18.13
CA PHE A 45 8.36 -3.64 17.13
C PHE A 45 8.93 -3.85 15.72
N ARG A 46 8.26 -4.71 14.94
CA ARG A 46 8.54 -4.95 13.53
C ARG A 46 7.23 -4.79 12.76
N GLY A 47 7.25 -3.93 11.75
CA GLY A 47 6.10 -3.72 10.88
C GLY A 47 5.70 -5.00 10.14
N LEU A 48 4.46 -5.04 9.66
CA LEU A 48 3.89 -6.24 9.05
C LEU A 48 4.67 -6.68 7.79
N SER A 49 5.30 -5.74 7.07
CA SER A 49 6.18 -6.02 5.93
C SER A 49 7.34 -6.98 6.25
N HIS A 50 7.86 -7.01 7.48
CA HIS A 50 8.95 -7.91 7.88
C HIS A 50 8.54 -9.39 7.93
N TYR A 51 7.24 -9.68 7.93
CA TYR A 51 6.70 -11.04 7.92
C TYR A 51 6.50 -11.57 6.50
N PHE A 52 6.50 -10.70 5.49
CA PHE A 52 6.39 -11.07 4.08
C PHE A 52 7.79 -11.19 3.48
N ARG A 53 8.11 -12.38 2.94
CA ARG A 53 9.34 -12.61 2.19
C ARG A 53 9.02 -12.54 0.70
N GLN A 54 9.83 -11.82 -0.05
CA GLN A 54 9.67 -11.69 -1.50
C GLN A 54 9.91 -13.06 -2.15
N GLY A 55 8.94 -13.51 -2.95
CA GLY A 55 9.12 -14.70 -3.77
C GLY A 55 10.12 -14.42 -4.90
N PHE A 56 10.95 -15.40 -5.22
CA PHE A 56 11.84 -15.35 -6.38
C PHE A 56 11.87 -16.72 -7.05
N SER A 57 12.07 -16.74 -8.36
CA SER A 57 12.14 -17.98 -9.12
C SER A 57 13.53 -18.59 -9.04
N GLN A 58 13.57 -19.92 -8.94
CA GLN A 58 14.78 -20.71 -9.07
C GLN A 58 14.49 -21.84 -10.06
N VAL A 59 15.31 -21.96 -11.10
CA VAL A 59 15.26 -23.01 -12.13
C VAL A 59 14.03 -22.96 -13.06
N THR A 60 12.82 -22.84 -12.52
CA THR A 60 11.55 -22.96 -13.26
C THR A 60 11.37 -21.88 -14.32
N ASN A 61 11.83 -20.66 -14.05
CA ASN A 61 11.77 -19.52 -14.95
C ASN A 61 12.88 -18.52 -14.59
N PRO A 62 13.59 -17.95 -15.58
CA PRO A 62 14.68 -17.02 -15.31
C PRO A 62 14.18 -15.66 -14.80
N PRO A 63 14.91 -14.98 -13.89
CA PRO A 63 14.64 -13.58 -13.55
C PRO A 63 15.01 -12.65 -14.73
N ILE A 64 14.35 -11.49 -14.81
CA ILE A 64 14.60 -10.46 -15.84
C ILE A 64 15.56 -9.40 -15.30
N ASP A 65 16.51 -8.95 -16.12
CA ASP A 65 17.40 -7.84 -15.76
C ASP A 65 16.67 -6.50 -15.89
N SER A 66 16.23 -5.93 -14.76
CA SER A 66 15.48 -4.67 -14.73
C SER A 66 16.24 -3.45 -15.23
N LEU A 67 17.58 -3.48 -15.31
CA LEU A 67 18.39 -2.38 -15.81
C LEU A 67 18.63 -2.50 -17.32
N ARG A 68 19.05 -3.67 -17.78
CA ARG A 68 19.39 -3.92 -19.19
C ARG A 68 18.16 -4.19 -20.05
N GLU A 69 17.12 -4.78 -19.49
CA GLU A 69 15.89 -5.16 -20.18
C GLU A 69 14.69 -4.29 -19.76
N SER A 70 14.93 -3.13 -19.15
CA SER A 70 13.89 -2.19 -18.67
C SER A 70 12.77 -1.91 -19.67
N ARG A 71 13.05 -1.91 -20.98
CA ARG A 71 12.08 -1.65 -22.06
C ARG A 71 10.96 -2.67 -22.17
N VAL A 72 11.15 -3.89 -21.66
CA VAL A 72 10.11 -4.94 -21.66
C VAL A 72 9.30 -4.97 -20.36
N MET A 73 9.64 -4.10 -19.40
CA MET A 73 8.97 -3.96 -18.12
C MET A 73 8.12 -2.67 -18.11
N SER A 74 7.03 -2.67 -17.34
CA SER A 74 6.21 -1.48 -17.17
C SER A 74 5.59 -1.43 -15.78
N LEU A 75 5.49 -0.21 -15.24
CA LEU A 75 4.75 0.10 -14.01
C LEU A 75 3.42 0.81 -14.31
N ALA A 76 3.01 0.85 -15.59
CA ALA A 76 1.78 1.49 -15.99
C ALA A 76 0.59 0.90 -15.21
N THR A 77 -0.09 1.75 -14.45
CA THR A 77 -1.17 1.37 -13.57
C THR A 77 -2.47 1.93 -14.12
N ARG A 78 -3.49 1.08 -14.23
CA ARG A 78 -4.81 1.46 -14.76
C ARG A 78 -5.85 1.39 -13.65
N LEU A 79 -6.76 2.35 -13.63
CA LEU A 79 -7.88 2.41 -12.70
C LEU A 79 -9.18 2.47 -13.52
N GLY A 80 -10.15 1.62 -13.17
CA GLY A 80 -11.46 1.56 -13.84
C GLY A 80 -11.51 0.71 -15.11
N ASN A 81 -10.47 -0.07 -15.44
CA ASN A 81 -10.37 -0.81 -16.69
C ASN A 81 -10.90 -2.26 -16.65
N LEU A 82 -11.71 -2.61 -15.65
CA LEU A 82 -12.25 -3.97 -15.47
C LEU A 82 -13.62 -4.10 -16.15
N GLY A 83 -13.62 -4.09 -17.48
CA GLY A 83 -14.80 -4.31 -18.31
C GLY A 83 -14.98 -5.75 -18.79
N ASN A 84 -15.90 -5.97 -19.73
CA ASN A 84 -16.12 -7.28 -20.34
C ASN A 84 -14.97 -7.64 -21.31
N ILE A 85 -14.20 -8.68 -21.00
CA ILE A 85 -13.07 -9.13 -21.82
C ILE A 85 -13.46 -9.72 -23.18
N LEU A 86 -14.75 -10.06 -23.38
CA LEU A 86 -15.26 -10.64 -24.62
C LEU A 86 -15.79 -9.57 -25.59
N ASP A 87 -15.89 -8.33 -25.12
CA ASP A 87 -16.43 -7.22 -25.90
C ASP A 87 -15.32 -6.44 -26.62
N GLN A 88 -15.68 -5.72 -27.67
CA GLN A 88 -14.81 -4.79 -28.40
C GLN A 88 -15.53 -3.45 -28.53
N SER A 89 -15.53 -2.69 -27.43
CA SER A 89 -16.23 -1.40 -27.31
C SER A 89 -15.24 -0.28 -26.99
N ALA A 90 -15.52 0.93 -27.47
CA ALA A 90 -14.73 2.12 -27.15
C ALA A 90 -14.73 2.44 -25.64
N GLU A 91 -15.78 2.03 -24.93
CA GLU A 91 -15.92 2.19 -23.47
C GLU A 91 -14.80 1.49 -22.70
N GLN A 92 -14.19 0.43 -23.25
CA GLN A 92 -13.05 -0.27 -22.63
C GLN A 92 -11.79 0.60 -22.51
N CYS A 93 -11.73 1.72 -23.24
CA CYS A 93 -10.64 2.70 -23.18
C CYS A 93 -10.91 3.82 -22.17
N GLU A 94 -12.11 3.91 -21.59
CA GLU A 94 -12.47 4.92 -20.59
C GLU A 94 -11.89 4.54 -19.22
N MET A 95 -10.59 4.79 -19.06
CA MET A 95 -9.85 4.45 -17.85
C MET A 95 -8.83 5.53 -17.51
N LEU A 96 -8.47 5.61 -16.23
CA LEU A 96 -7.33 6.40 -15.80
C LEU A 96 -6.07 5.56 -15.94
N GLN A 97 -5.02 6.15 -16.52
CA GLN A 97 -3.72 5.51 -16.64
C GLN A 97 -2.64 6.38 -15.99
N LEU A 98 -1.93 5.77 -15.05
CA LEU A 98 -0.76 6.33 -14.37
C LEU A 98 0.51 5.66 -14.92
N PRO A 99 1.64 6.39 -15.03
CA PRO A 99 2.90 5.80 -15.45
C PRO A 99 3.52 4.88 -14.38
N SER A 100 3.12 5.04 -13.12
CA SER A 100 3.62 4.33 -11.95
C SER A 100 2.49 4.19 -10.91
N PRO A 101 2.48 3.15 -10.06
CA PRO A 101 1.59 3.08 -8.90
C PRO A 101 2.01 4.01 -7.76
N VAL A 102 3.19 4.63 -7.84
CA VAL A 102 3.72 5.55 -6.82
C VAL A 102 3.30 6.97 -7.16
N LEU A 103 2.71 7.66 -6.19
CA LEU A 103 2.26 9.04 -6.29
C LEU A 103 2.92 9.88 -5.20
N THR A 104 3.40 11.06 -5.56
CA THR A 104 3.72 12.12 -4.59
C THR A 104 2.44 12.68 -3.96
N SER A 105 2.54 13.40 -2.84
CA SER A 105 1.37 14.00 -2.19
C SER A 105 0.56 14.91 -3.12
N GLY A 106 1.22 15.69 -3.97
CA GLY A 106 0.54 16.56 -4.94
C GLY A 106 -0.20 15.79 -6.04
N GLU A 107 0.41 14.72 -6.55
CA GLU A 107 -0.24 13.84 -7.54
C GLU A 107 -1.42 13.06 -6.93
N TYR A 108 -1.27 12.62 -5.68
CA TYR A 108 -2.35 11.99 -4.92
C TYR A 108 -3.54 12.94 -4.74
N GLU A 109 -3.30 14.18 -4.32
CA GLU A 109 -4.36 15.19 -4.19
C GLU A 109 -5.03 15.48 -5.53
N ALA A 110 -4.25 15.60 -6.61
CA ALA A 110 -4.78 15.77 -7.96
C ALA A 110 -5.68 14.57 -8.37
N LEU A 111 -5.26 13.35 -8.09
CA LEU A 111 -6.06 12.14 -8.36
C LEU A 111 -7.34 12.11 -7.52
N ARG A 112 -7.25 12.40 -6.21
CA ARG A 112 -8.40 12.45 -5.31
C ARG A 112 -9.44 13.48 -5.78
N ASN A 113 -8.97 14.67 -6.18
CA ASN A 113 -9.80 15.74 -6.72
C ASN A 113 -10.42 15.36 -8.06
N PHE A 114 -9.66 14.70 -8.94
CA PHE A 114 -10.16 14.20 -10.22
C PHE A 114 -11.30 13.19 -10.02
N CYS A 115 -11.12 12.23 -9.11
CA CYS A 115 -12.17 11.25 -8.80
C CYS A 115 -13.42 11.93 -8.21
N GLY A 116 -13.27 13.00 -7.43
CA GLY A 116 -14.39 13.75 -6.87
C GLY A 116 -15.37 12.84 -6.13
N THR A 117 -16.64 12.89 -6.51
CA THR A 117 -17.72 12.08 -5.90
C THR A 117 -17.66 10.60 -6.24
N SER A 118 -16.91 10.21 -7.29
CA SER A 118 -16.72 8.81 -7.65
C SER A 118 -15.74 8.08 -6.73
N GLY A 119 -15.02 8.79 -5.86
CA GLY A 119 -14.06 8.19 -4.94
C GLY A 119 -14.46 8.31 -3.47
N CYS A 120 -14.38 7.22 -2.70
CA CYS A 120 -14.62 7.20 -1.26
C CYS A 120 -13.31 7.14 -0.48
N LEU A 121 -13.25 7.83 0.67
CA LEU A 121 -12.11 7.78 1.59
C LEU A 121 -12.53 6.98 2.81
N ILE A 122 -11.79 5.91 3.10
CA ILE A 122 -12.04 5.01 4.23
C ILE A 122 -10.92 5.20 5.23
N ASP A 123 -11.30 5.59 6.44
CA ASP A 123 -10.40 5.74 7.57
C ASP A 123 -10.01 4.37 8.12
N CYS A 124 -8.73 4.03 8.02
CA CYS A 124 -8.12 2.81 8.54
C CYS A 124 -7.59 2.99 9.96
N SER A 125 -8.28 3.75 10.82
CA SER A 125 -7.97 3.89 12.24
C SER A 125 -9.10 3.40 13.15
N PHE A 126 -8.78 3.17 14.43
CA PHE A 126 -9.71 2.66 15.43
C PHE A 126 -9.33 3.15 16.84
N PRO A 127 -10.27 3.18 17.80
CA PRO A 127 -9.99 3.63 19.16
C PRO A 127 -8.90 2.79 19.84
N ALA A 128 -7.80 3.43 20.26
CA ALA A 128 -6.63 2.75 20.81
C ALA A 128 -6.97 1.95 22.09
N LYS A 129 -7.93 2.42 22.87
CA LYS A 129 -8.41 1.79 24.11
C LYS A 129 -9.06 0.41 23.90
N GLU A 130 -9.49 0.09 22.68
CA GLU A 130 -10.21 -1.15 22.37
C GLU A 130 -9.26 -2.32 22.01
N GLY A 131 -7.96 -2.04 21.86
CA GLY A 131 -6.93 -3.06 21.65
C GLY A 131 -7.24 -4.01 20.49
N GLU A 132 -7.02 -5.31 20.70
CA GLU A 132 -7.24 -6.34 19.66
C GLU A 132 -8.70 -6.40 19.20
N ALA A 133 -9.66 -6.29 20.11
CA ALA A 133 -11.08 -6.29 19.77
C ALA A 133 -11.41 -5.12 18.85
N GLY A 134 -10.87 -3.93 19.14
CA GLY A 134 -11.01 -2.74 18.29
C GLY A 134 -10.42 -2.95 16.90
N LEU A 135 -9.26 -3.59 16.79
CA LEU A 135 -8.65 -3.91 15.49
C LEU A 135 -9.54 -4.84 14.66
N ARG A 136 -10.08 -5.90 15.28
CA ARG A 136 -10.97 -6.86 14.60
C ARG A 136 -12.24 -6.19 14.08
N GLU A 137 -12.89 -5.39 14.92
CA GLU A 137 -14.08 -4.63 14.53
C GLU A 137 -13.76 -3.59 13.45
N ALA A 138 -12.60 -2.93 13.53
CA ALA A 138 -12.18 -1.96 12.53
C ALA A 138 -11.92 -2.61 11.16
N ILE A 139 -11.34 -3.81 11.12
CA ILE A 139 -11.18 -4.58 9.89
C ILE A 139 -12.55 -4.95 9.28
N ALA A 140 -13.49 -5.40 10.11
CA ALA A 140 -14.85 -5.69 9.66
C ALA A 140 -15.57 -4.43 9.15
N ARG A 141 -15.35 -3.29 9.83
CA ARG A 141 -15.90 -1.99 9.46
C ARG A 141 -15.39 -1.53 8.09
N ILE A 142 -14.07 -1.48 7.86
CA ILE A 142 -13.53 -0.99 6.58
C ILE A 142 -13.94 -1.86 5.39
N ARG A 143 -14.11 -3.18 5.60
CA ARG A 143 -14.65 -4.09 4.58
C ARG A 143 -16.07 -3.73 4.18
N ARG A 144 -16.93 -3.53 5.18
CA ARG A 144 -18.33 -3.13 4.98
C ARG A 144 -18.43 -1.75 4.34
N GLU A 145 -17.68 -0.76 4.83
CA GLU A 145 -17.66 0.60 4.26
C GLU A 145 -17.21 0.59 2.79
N ALA A 146 -16.22 -0.23 2.43
CA ALA A 146 -15.79 -0.38 1.05
C ALA A 146 -16.88 -1.02 0.18
N GLU A 147 -17.50 -2.11 0.65
CA GLU A 147 -18.60 -2.75 -0.07
C GLU A 147 -19.79 -1.79 -0.28
N GLU A 148 -20.25 -1.13 0.78
CA GLU A 148 -21.36 -0.19 0.72
C GLU A 148 -21.06 0.98 -0.22
N SER A 149 -19.83 1.50 -0.20
CA SER A 149 -19.41 2.57 -1.11
C SER A 149 -19.44 2.12 -2.56
N VAL A 150 -18.87 0.95 -2.87
CA VAL A 150 -18.87 0.41 -4.24
C VAL A 150 -20.29 0.11 -4.71
N ARG A 151 -21.14 -0.49 -3.86
CA ARG A 151 -22.57 -0.70 -4.16
C ARG A 151 -23.32 0.61 -4.37
N GLY A 152 -22.91 1.67 -3.70
CA GLY A 152 -23.41 3.04 -3.88
C GLY A 152 -22.94 3.72 -5.17
N GLY A 153 -22.15 3.05 -6.01
CA GLY A 153 -21.66 3.58 -7.29
C GLY A 153 -20.27 4.22 -7.21
N CYS A 154 -19.56 4.10 -6.09
CA CYS A 154 -18.17 4.52 -6.00
C CYS A 154 -17.27 3.62 -6.87
N THR A 155 -16.41 4.23 -7.67
CA THR A 155 -15.47 3.53 -8.57
C THR A 155 -14.04 3.51 -8.01
N HIS A 156 -13.72 4.33 -7.00
CA HIS A 156 -12.38 4.43 -6.42
C HIS A 156 -12.41 4.43 -4.89
N VAL A 157 -11.75 3.44 -4.28
CA VAL A 157 -11.61 3.36 -2.82
C VAL A 157 -10.23 3.86 -2.41
N PHE A 158 -10.18 4.86 -1.56
CA PHE A 158 -8.95 5.40 -0.96
C PHE A 158 -8.88 4.97 0.50
N LEU A 159 -7.86 4.19 0.86
CA LEU A 159 -7.61 3.77 2.24
C LEU A 159 -6.58 4.70 2.88
N THR A 160 -6.82 5.19 4.10
CA THR A 160 -5.91 6.14 4.77
C THR A 160 -5.71 5.85 6.25
N ASP A 161 -4.49 6.05 6.75
CA ASP A 161 -4.12 6.00 8.17
C ASP A 161 -3.85 7.40 8.77
N GLU A 162 -4.19 8.47 8.04
CA GLU A 162 -3.89 9.86 8.43
C GLU A 162 -4.51 10.27 9.77
N ASN A 163 -5.65 9.68 10.14
CA ASN A 163 -6.40 10.00 11.36
C ASN A 163 -5.81 9.36 12.63
N GLN A 164 -4.61 8.78 12.56
CA GLN A 164 -3.89 8.32 13.75
C GLN A 164 -3.65 9.45 14.76
N SER A 165 -3.90 9.16 16.04
CA SER A 165 -3.86 10.13 17.12
C SER A 165 -3.53 9.44 18.46
N PRO A 166 -3.38 10.17 19.59
CA PRO A 166 -3.24 9.54 20.90
C PRO A 166 -4.34 8.52 21.23
N ASP A 167 -5.56 8.79 20.75
CA ASP A 167 -6.76 8.01 21.06
C ASP A 167 -7.16 7.07 19.92
N ARG A 168 -6.47 7.16 18.76
CA ARG A 168 -6.75 6.36 17.56
C ARG A 168 -5.48 5.66 17.07
N ALA A 169 -5.47 4.34 17.14
CA ALA A 169 -4.45 3.50 16.52
C ALA A 169 -4.77 3.28 15.03
N TYR A 170 -3.76 3.01 14.21
CA TYR A 170 -3.94 2.67 12.80
C TYR A 170 -4.02 1.15 12.60
N ILE A 171 -4.79 0.72 11.60
CA ILE A 171 -4.71 -0.63 11.04
C ILE A 171 -3.48 -0.66 10.15
N PRO A 172 -2.55 -1.62 10.31
CA PRO A 172 -1.41 -1.76 9.40
C PRO A 172 -1.88 -1.80 7.94
N MET A 173 -1.39 -0.90 7.09
CA MET A 173 -1.98 -0.70 5.76
C MET A 173 -1.92 -1.94 4.86
N ILE A 174 -0.89 -2.79 5.01
CA ILE A 174 -0.85 -4.11 4.35
C ILE A 174 -2.07 -4.96 4.73
N LEU A 175 -2.44 -4.97 6.02
CA LEU A 175 -3.61 -5.70 6.51
C LEU A 175 -4.92 -5.06 6.05
N ALA A 176 -5.03 -3.73 6.10
CA ALA A 176 -6.21 -3.01 5.62
C ALA A 176 -6.47 -3.26 4.13
N THR A 177 -5.44 -3.11 3.30
CA THR A 177 -5.51 -3.35 1.85
C THR A 177 -5.87 -4.79 1.54
N ALA A 178 -5.22 -5.77 2.17
CA ALA A 178 -5.55 -7.19 1.98
C ALA A 178 -6.98 -7.51 2.41
N ALA A 179 -7.42 -6.96 3.55
CA ALA A 179 -8.76 -7.20 4.07
C ALA A 179 -9.85 -6.67 3.14
N VAL A 180 -9.69 -5.45 2.62
CA VAL A 180 -10.64 -4.84 1.68
C VAL A 180 -10.58 -5.54 0.32
N HIS A 181 -9.39 -5.77 -0.22
CA HIS A 181 -9.23 -6.44 -1.51
C HIS A 181 -9.87 -7.83 -1.53
N THR A 182 -9.56 -8.68 -0.54
CA THR A 182 -10.12 -10.04 -0.46
C THR A 182 -11.62 -10.10 -0.19
N HIS A 183 -12.21 -9.02 0.34
CA HIS A 183 -13.65 -8.92 0.54
C HIS A 183 -14.40 -8.47 -0.73
N LEU A 184 -13.73 -7.70 -1.59
CA LEU A 184 -14.31 -7.18 -2.85
C LEU A 184 -14.14 -8.14 -4.04
N VAL A 185 -13.28 -9.15 -3.93
CA VAL A 185 -13.08 -10.23 -4.92
C VAL A 185 -14.07 -11.36 -4.65
#